data_AF-A0A7X8MJ66-F1
#
_entry.id   AF-A0A7X8MJ66-F1
#
_cell.length_a   1.000
_cell.length_b   1.000
_cell.length_c   1.000
_cell.angle_alpha   90.00
_cell.angle_beta   90.00
_cell.angle_gamma   90.00
#
_symmetry.space_group_name_H-M   'P 1'
#
loop_
_entity.id
_entity.type
_entity.pdbx_description
1 polymer ?
#
loop_
_entity_poly.entity_id
_entity_poly.type
_entity_poly.pdbx_seq_one_letter_code
_entity_poly.pdbx_strand_id
1 'polypeptide(L)'
;MEKKKIYNETASLITNQALLNKLNNEELHFLLDLLDLVVVTNQQRPLIDVLHRWVNLSLSEENNALIKDVILNTDVNDQAQVDASIQFIEELLCTSTQVTEAKEGSEDEQFLDL
;
A
#
# COMPACT_ATOMS: atom_id res chain seq x y z
N MET A 1 -0.27 20.41 -19.88
CA MET A 1 -0.18 19.32 -20.87
C MET A 1 0.40 18.03 -20.26
N GLU A 2 1.37 18.11 -19.36
CA GLU A 2 2.06 16.94 -18.80
C GLU A 2 1.18 16.01 -17.96
N LYS A 3 0.38 16.55 -17.02
CA LYS A 3 -0.54 15.76 -16.18
C LYS A 3 -1.51 14.89 -16.98
N LYS A 4 -2.06 15.43 -18.08
CA LYS A 4 -2.98 14.69 -18.96
C LYS A 4 -2.29 13.54 -19.70
N LYS A 5 -1.01 13.72 -20.04
CA LYS A 5 -0.20 12.67 -20.67
C LYS A 5 0.09 11.54 -19.68
N ILE A 6 0.54 11.88 -18.47
CA ILE A 6 0.79 10.91 -17.38
C ILE A 6 -0.49 10.16 -17.05
N TYR A 7 -1.62 10.85 -16.95
CA TYR A 7 -2.93 10.22 -16.74
C TYR A 7 -3.25 9.17 -17.80
N ASN A 8 -3.22 9.57 -19.09
CA ASN A 8 -3.57 8.67 -20.18
C ASN A 8 -2.62 7.46 -20.27
N GLU A 9 -1.33 7.66 -20.03
CA GLU A 9 -0.33 6.59 -20.04
C GLU A 9 -0.55 5.62 -18.88
N THR A 10 -0.76 6.13 -17.66
CA THR A 10 -1.00 5.29 -16.48
C THR A 10 -2.34 4.57 -16.56
N ALA A 11 -3.41 5.25 -17.00
CA ALA A 11 -4.71 4.63 -17.21
C ALA A 11 -4.62 3.50 -18.26
N SER A 12 -3.92 3.73 -19.38
CA SER A 12 -3.71 2.70 -20.41
C SER A 12 -2.93 1.50 -19.85
N LEU A 13 -1.92 1.75 -19.01
CA LEU A 13 -1.17 0.70 -18.34
C LEU A 13 -2.06 -0.13 -17.41
N ILE A 14 -2.86 0.53 -16.56
CA ILE A 14 -3.79 -0.12 -15.64
C ILE A 14 -4.80 -0.98 -16.42
N THR A 15 -5.44 -0.41 -17.45
CA THR A 15 -6.40 -1.15 -18.30
C THR A 15 -5.73 -2.34 -18.99
N ASN A 16 -4.50 -2.19 -19.47
CA ASN A 16 -3.77 -3.30 -20.09
C ASN A 16 -3.50 -4.44 -19.11
N GLN A 17 -3.15 -4.15 -17.84
CA GLN A 17 -3.00 -5.20 -16.82
C GLN A 17 -4.31 -5.92 -16.53
N ALA A 18 -5.44 -5.21 -16.52
CA ALA A 18 -6.77 -5.82 -16.39
C ALA A 18 -7.11 -6.72 -17.58
N LEU A 19 -6.81 -6.30 -18.82
CA LEU A 19 -6.99 -7.13 -20.02
C LEU A 19 -6.12 -8.40 -20.01
N LEU A 20 -4.97 -8.36 -19.33
CA LEU A 20 -4.11 -9.52 -19.12
C LEU A 20 -4.57 -10.42 -17.95
N ASN A 21 -5.76 -10.19 -17.39
CA ASN A 21 -6.32 -10.88 -16.22
C ASN A 21 -5.41 -10.85 -14.98
N LYS A 22 -4.56 -9.81 -14.86
CA LYS A 22 -3.70 -9.59 -13.69
C LYS A 22 -4.35 -8.73 -12.61
N LEU A 23 -5.45 -8.06 -12.97
CA LEU A 23 -6.28 -7.27 -12.06
C LEU A 23 -7.71 -7.77 -12.16
N ASN A 24 -8.38 -7.90 -11.03
CA ASN A 24 -9.81 -8.05 -10.96
C ASN A 24 -10.50 -6.67 -11.16
N ASN A 25 -11.84 -6.68 -11.29
CA ASN A 25 -12.58 -5.43 -11.55
C ASN A 25 -12.47 -4.44 -10.39
N GLU A 26 -12.43 -4.91 -9.14
CA GLU A 26 -12.34 -4.05 -7.94
C GLU A 26 -10.98 -3.34 -7.89
N GLU A 27 -9.89 -4.06 -8.13
CA GLU A 27 -8.53 -3.53 -8.22
C GLU A 27 -8.39 -2.53 -9.37
N LEU A 28 -8.99 -2.83 -10.52
CA LEU A 28 -9.02 -1.92 -11.66
C LEU A 28 -9.72 -0.61 -11.30
N HIS A 29 -10.92 -0.70 -10.70
CA HIS A 29 -11.68 0.48 -10.29
C HIS A 29 -10.92 1.30 -9.26
N PHE A 30 -10.39 0.67 -8.21
CA PHE A 30 -9.58 1.34 -7.20
C PHE A 30 -8.38 2.07 -7.81
N LEU A 31 -7.63 1.44 -8.71
CA LEU A 31 -6.43 2.05 -9.31
C LEU A 31 -6.77 3.25 -10.21
N LEU A 32 -7.93 3.23 -10.87
CA LEU A 32 -8.40 4.36 -11.68
C LEU A 32 -8.87 5.52 -10.78
N ASP A 33 -9.62 5.22 -9.71
CA ASP A 33 -10.06 6.23 -8.75
C ASP A 33 -8.87 6.88 -8.04
N LEU A 34 -7.86 6.08 -7.68
CA LEU A 34 -6.59 6.57 -7.12
C LEU A 34 -5.84 7.46 -8.11
N LEU A 35 -5.82 7.09 -9.40
CA LEU A 35 -5.18 7.88 -10.45
C LEU A 35 -5.87 9.24 -10.62
N ASP A 36 -7.21 9.25 -10.62
CA ASP A 36 -8.01 10.47 -10.66
C ASP A 36 -7.68 11.36 -9.45
N LEU A 37 -7.65 10.78 -8.25
CA LEU A 37 -7.33 11.50 -7.02
C LEU A 37 -5.92 12.12 -7.04
N VAL A 38 -4.91 11.37 -7.46
CA VAL A 38 -3.52 11.87 -7.47
C VAL A 38 -3.30 12.93 -8.56
N VAL A 39 -3.81 12.69 -9.77
CA VAL A 39 -3.50 13.53 -10.92
C VAL A 39 -4.43 14.74 -11.04
N VAL A 40 -5.72 14.56 -10.74
CA VAL A 40 -6.76 15.59 -10.90
C VAL A 40 -6.86 16.45 -9.65
N THR A 41 -7.08 15.84 -8.48
CA THR A 41 -7.35 16.60 -7.25
C THR A 41 -6.06 16.90 -6.47
N ASN A 42 -5.01 16.08 -6.60
CA ASN A 42 -3.79 16.16 -5.80
C ASN A 42 -4.10 16.13 -4.28
N GLN A 43 -5.21 15.50 -3.92
CA GLN A 43 -5.68 15.34 -2.54
C GLN A 43 -5.20 13.98 -2.00
N GLN A 44 -5.26 13.84 -0.67
CA GLN A 44 -4.94 12.60 0.06
C GLN A 44 -3.49 12.09 -0.10
N ARG A 45 -2.51 12.98 -0.02
CA ARG A 45 -1.10 12.57 0.19
C ARG A 45 -0.92 11.55 1.33
N PRO A 46 -1.63 11.65 2.48
CA PRO A 46 -1.50 10.67 3.54
C PRO A 46 -1.81 9.23 3.09
N LEU A 47 -2.83 9.03 2.26
CA LEU A 47 -3.15 7.70 1.71
C LEU A 47 -2.00 7.20 0.82
N ILE A 48 -1.48 8.05 -0.06
CA ILE A 48 -0.36 7.71 -0.94
C ILE A 48 0.90 7.36 -0.14
N ASP A 49 1.20 8.11 0.91
CA ASP A 49 2.37 7.89 1.77
C ASP A 49 2.27 6.55 2.53
N VAL A 50 1.06 6.17 2.95
CA VAL A 50 0.78 4.87 3.58
C VAL A 50 0.92 3.74 2.56
N LEU A 51 0.30 3.86 1.39
CA LEU A 51 0.40 2.85 0.32
C LEU A 51 1.85 2.65 -0.12
N HIS A 52 2.62 3.73 -0.25
CA HIS A 52 4.03 3.65 -0.61
C HIS A 52 4.84 2.90 0.45
N ARG A 53 4.59 3.14 1.74
CA ARG A 53 5.24 2.37 2.80
C ARG A 53 4.82 0.91 2.78
N TRP A 54 3.54 0.63 2.63
CA TRP A 54 3.02 -0.73 2.55
C TRP A 54 3.71 -1.55 1.44
N VAL A 55 3.79 -1.03 0.22
CA VAL A 55 4.42 -1.73 -0.92
C VAL A 55 5.92 -1.96 -0.72
N ASN A 56 6.59 -1.11 0.07
CA ASN A 56 8.02 -1.24 0.36
C ASN A 56 8.32 -2.09 1.59
N LEU A 57 7.31 -2.50 2.36
CA LEU A 57 7.48 -3.33 3.55
C LEU A 57 7.21 -4.80 3.21
N SER A 58 8.10 -5.68 3.68
CA SER A 58 7.90 -7.13 3.57
C SER A 58 6.99 -7.62 4.70
N LEU A 59 5.68 -7.51 4.50
CA LEU A 59 4.67 -8.03 5.44
C LEU A 59 4.35 -9.50 5.18
N SER A 60 3.72 -10.15 6.16
CA SER A 60 3.12 -11.47 5.96
C SER A 60 2.04 -11.43 4.88
N GLU A 61 1.80 -12.57 4.22
CA GLU A 61 0.74 -12.70 3.21
C GLU A 61 -0.64 -12.35 3.79
N GLU A 62 -0.89 -12.71 5.05
CA GLU A 62 -2.10 -12.36 5.79
C GLU A 62 -2.26 -10.85 5.95
N ASN A 63 -1.23 -10.14 6.42
CA ASN A 63 -1.29 -8.69 6.60
C ASN A 63 -1.44 -7.97 5.25
N ASN A 64 -0.79 -8.48 4.20
CA ASN A 64 -0.96 -7.95 2.85
C ASN A 64 -2.39 -8.14 2.31
N ALA A 65 -2.98 -9.33 2.52
CA ALA A 65 -4.35 -9.60 2.10
C ALA A 65 -5.34 -8.70 2.86
N LEU A 66 -5.10 -8.49 4.15
CA LEU A 66 -5.96 -7.67 5.00
C LEU A 66 -5.88 -6.18 4.64
N ILE A 67 -4.68 -5.64 4.45
CA ILE A 67 -4.49 -4.26 3.98
C ILE A 67 -5.16 -4.06 2.62
N LYS A 68 -4.99 -5.02 1.70
CA LYS A 68 -5.62 -4.99 0.39
C LYS A 68 -7.15 -4.97 0.48
N ASP A 69 -7.75 -5.81 1.33
CA ASP A 69 -9.20 -5.83 1.54
C ASP A 69 -9.73 -4.48 2.05
N VAL A 70 -9.05 -3.88 3.04
CA VAL A 70 -9.41 -2.55 3.55
C VAL A 70 -9.36 -1.51 2.44
N ILE A 71 -8.29 -1.49 1.65
CA ILE A 71 -8.11 -0.53 0.55
C ILE A 71 -9.23 -0.68 -0.49
N LEU A 72 -9.55 -1.90 -0.90
CA LEU A 72 -10.58 -2.15 -1.92
C LEU A 72 -12.00 -1.80 -1.43
N ASN A 73 -12.25 -1.90 -0.12
CA ASN A 73 -13.52 -1.53 0.49
C ASN A 73 -13.60 -0.05 0.91
N THR A 74 -12.51 0.71 0.77
CA THR A 74 -12.48 2.14 1.13
C THR A 74 -13.07 2.97 0.00
N ASP A 75 -14.12 3.74 0.27
CA ASP A 75 -14.55 4.79 -0.65
C ASP A 75 -13.58 5.97 -0.56
N VAL A 76 -12.72 6.13 -1.56
CA VAL A 76 -11.71 7.20 -1.61
C VAL A 76 -12.32 8.61 -1.69
N ASN A 77 -13.61 8.74 -1.99
CA ASN A 77 -14.34 10.00 -1.98
C ASN A 77 -14.87 10.37 -0.58
N ASP A 78 -14.93 9.40 0.35
CA ASP A 78 -15.32 9.63 1.74
C ASP A 78 -14.06 9.83 2.61
N GLN A 79 -13.76 11.08 2.92
CA GLN A 79 -12.58 11.43 3.71
C GLN A 79 -12.54 10.75 5.09
N ALA A 80 -13.70 10.51 5.73
CA ALA A 80 -13.74 9.87 7.04
C ALA A 80 -13.37 8.38 6.94
N GLN A 81 -13.81 7.70 5.87
CA GLN A 81 -13.39 6.32 5.61
C GLN A 81 -11.93 6.22 5.23
N VAL A 82 -11.42 7.17 4.43
CA VAL A 82 -10.00 7.24 4.09
C VAL A 82 -9.14 7.42 5.34
N ASP A 83 -9.51 8.36 6.23
CA ASP A 83 -8.77 8.61 7.46
C ASP A 83 -8.77 7.38 8.38
N ALA A 84 -9.91 6.71 8.52
CA ALA A 84 -10.02 5.48 9.30
C ALA A 84 -9.18 4.33 8.71
N SER A 85 -9.19 4.20 7.38
CA SER A 85 -8.43 3.17 6.67
C SER A 85 -6.92 3.42 6.75
N ILE A 86 -6.49 4.68 6.63
CA ILE A 86 -5.11 5.08 6.87
C ILE A 86 -4.68 4.70 8.29
N GLN A 87 -5.46 5.07 9.31
CA GLN A 87 -5.13 4.77 10.69
C GLN A 87 -4.97 3.26 10.91
N PHE A 88 -5.91 2.47 10.37
CA PHE A 88 -5.88 1.03 10.48
C PHE A 88 -4.65 0.40 9.81
N ILE A 89 -4.31 0.84 8.58
CA ILE A 89 -3.12 0.33 7.88
C ILE A 89 -1.86 0.72 8.66
N GLU A 90 -1.75 1.95 9.16
CA GLU A 90 -0.62 2.40 9.97
C GLU A 90 -0.41 1.56 11.24
N GLU A 91 -1.48 1.19 11.94
CA GLU A 91 -1.43 0.31 13.10
C GLU A 91 -0.88 -1.07 12.72
N LEU A 92 -1.29 -1.62 11.57
CA LEU A 92 -0.75 -2.89 11.05
C LEU A 92 0.72 -2.79 10.63
N LEU A 93 1.12 -1.70 9.98
CA LEU A 93 2.51 -1.48 9.59
C LEU A 93 3.41 -1.37 10.83
N CYS A 94 2.98 -0.61 11.85
CA CYS A 94 3.72 -0.40 13.08
C CYS A 94 3.90 -1.68 13.92
N THR A 95 2.87 -2.52 14.00
CA THR A 95 2.94 -3.81 14.70
C THR A 95 3.83 -4.81 13.98
N SER A 96 3.82 -4.81 12.64
CA SER A 96 4.66 -5.71 11.83
C SER A 96 6.15 -5.32 11.83
N THR A 97 6.46 -4.03 12.00
CA THR A 97 7.85 -3.55 12.05
C THR A 97 8.57 -4.00 13.33
N GLN A 98 7.85 -4.13 14.46
CA GLN A 98 8.41 -4.57 15.75
C GLN A 98 8.90 -6.03 15.76
N VAL A 99 8.48 -6.86 14.80
CA VAL A 99 8.89 -8.27 14.74
C VAL A 99 10.23 -8.46 14.04
N THR A 100 10.66 -7.48 13.21
CA THR A 100 11.89 -7.61 12.41
C THR A 100 13.14 -7.15 13.18
N GLU A 101 13.00 -6.27 14.17
CA GLU A 101 14.13 -5.80 14.98
C GLU A 101 14.50 -6.72 16.16
N ALA A 102 13.71 -7.76 16.45
CA ALA A 102 13.94 -8.66 17.59
C ALA A 102 14.78 -9.92 17.26
N LYS A 103 15.33 -10.05 16.04
CA LYS A 103 16.13 -11.21 15.63
C LYS A 103 17.50 -10.84 15.07
N GLU A 104 18.28 -10.06 15.80
CA GLU A 104 19.74 -10.06 15.64
C GLU A 104 20.40 -9.63 16.96
N GLY A 105 20.96 -10.58 17.72
CA GLY A 105 21.89 -10.29 18.82
C GLY A 105 21.51 -10.81 20.20
N SER A 106 21.33 -12.12 20.36
CA SER A 106 21.59 -12.81 21.64
C SER A 106 21.86 -14.29 21.37
N GLU A 107 22.74 -14.87 22.18
CA GLU A 107 23.33 -16.24 22.13
C GLU A 107 24.66 -16.28 21.34
N ASP A 108 25.85 -16.52 21.88
CA ASP A 108 26.27 -16.88 23.24
C ASP A 108 27.76 -16.54 23.40
N GLU A 109 28.10 -16.02 24.58
CA GLU A 109 29.46 -16.11 25.12
C GLU A 109 29.85 -17.59 25.26
N GLN A 110 30.80 -18.06 24.45
CA GLN A 110 31.58 -19.25 24.80
C GLN A 110 33.06 -18.95 24.61
N PHE A 111 33.69 -18.69 25.76
CA PHE A 111 35.04 -19.07 26.15
C PHE A 111 35.91 -19.74 25.08
N LEU A 112 37.14 -19.23 24.93
CA LEU A 112 38.34 -20.05 25.18
C LEU A 112 39.52 -19.10 25.44
N ASP A 113 39.78 -18.83 26.73
CA ASP A 113 41.15 -18.70 27.22
C ASP A 113 41.83 -20.05 27.00
N LEU A 114 42.91 -20.07 26.21
CA LEU A 114 44.10 -20.93 26.35
C LEU A 114 45.20 -20.51 25.35
#